data_AF-A0A933G8S6-F1
#
_entry.id   AF-A0A933G8S6-F1
#
_cell.length_a   1.000
_cell.length_b   1.000
_cell.length_c   1.000
_cell.angle_alpha   90.00
_cell.angle_beta   90.00
_cell.angle_gamma   90.00
#
_symmetry.space_group_name_H-M   'P 1'
#
loop_
_entity.id
_entity.type
_entity.pdbx_description
1 polymer ?
#
loop_
_entity_poly.entity_id
_entity_poly.type
_entity_poly.pdbx_seq_one_letter_code
_entity_poly.pdbx_strand_id
1 'polypeptide(L)'
;MMLGTTRTTAWIGLGLLLAALATEVRAANDERASGAIDWERVLADPGDLQKQNDADRRSLEARLDEARDGLAKARAHLALANWWVAVPTARPATRWLLKLETATDRRSIAKAARAAEEQVDHARAILERAPSTGPEQADTKQQRRDLLQSADTIAAFAAVLHEADLEPSDAAAKEKWRKAGRGLAVARESSDADTAAAALLWQAFALNEGGNPERALEALPAVLAKPEHMPYDLMSRLLRCRLIAEAGESAAATTLLSRVDATLRTWMDNQNQERNNARRLVGLVQRRIVEQWIDRLRASTQPAAASLLEPLLKHVDRNFADVKTPNVYYMATAMPLKVKTPEVPKKTSADDSSADTRPGEPPARAASSGAE
;
A
#
# COMPACT_ATOMS: atom_id res chain seq x y z
N MET A 1 36.55 27.63 24.18
CA MET A 1 37.32 27.83 22.95
C MET A 1 36.68 27.01 21.84
N MET A 2 36.24 27.71 20.79
CA MET A 2 35.86 27.28 19.43
C MET A 2 34.98 26.03 19.20
N LEU A 3 33.65 26.25 19.18
CA LEU A 3 32.71 25.54 18.29
C LEU A 3 31.64 26.57 17.86
N GLY A 4 31.77 27.17 16.67
CA GLY A 4 30.85 28.25 16.30
C GLY A 4 31.00 28.81 14.89
N THR A 5 31.10 27.97 13.86
CA THR A 5 31.19 28.46 12.46
C THR A 5 30.46 27.60 11.40
N THR A 6 29.79 26.50 11.75
CA THR A 6 29.14 25.64 10.75
C THR A 6 27.71 26.04 10.36
N ARG A 7 27.08 27.01 11.03
CA ARG A 7 25.70 27.41 10.71
C ARG A 7 25.56 28.36 9.52
N THR A 8 26.59 29.12 9.14
CA THR A 8 26.46 30.19 8.15
C THR A 8 26.49 29.71 6.70
N THR A 9 27.15 28.59 6.40
CA THR A 9 27.28 28.07 5.03
C THR A 9 26.03 27.38 4.51
N ALA A 10 25.20 26.78 5.37
CA ALA A 10 23.96 26.13 4.96
C ALA A 10 22.91 27.12 4.37
N TRP A 11 22.91 28.38 4.81
CA TRP A 11 21.94 29.38 4.36
C TRP A 11 22.19 29.89 2.94
N ILE A 12 23.46 29.96 2.52
CA ILE A 12 23.82 30.44 1.18
C ILE A 12 23.33 29.44 0.11
N GLY A 13 23.43 28.14 0.39
CA GLY A 13 22.92 27.10 -0.51
C GLY A 13 21.41 27.13 -0.69
N LEU A 14 20.65 27.34 0.40
CA LEU A 14 19.19 27.45 0.35
C LEU A 14 18.74 28.68 -0.44
N GLY A 15 19.41 29.83 -0.25
CA GLY A 15 19.12 31.06 -0.99
C GLY A 15 19.30 30.92 -2.50
N LEU A 16 20.39 30.25 -2.94
CA LEU A 16 20.63 30.00 -4.36
C LEU A 16 19.64 29.01 -4.99
N LEU A 17 19.26 27.96 -4.25
CA LEU A 17 18.26 27.00 -4.71
C LEU A 17 16.87 27.66 -4.87
N LEU A 18 16.48 28.50 -3.90
CA LEU A 18 15.22 29.26 -3.94
C LEU A 18 15.23 30.30 -5.07
N ALA A 19 16.37 30.96 -5.30
CA ALA A 19 16.50 31.94 -6.38
C ALA A 19 16.36 31.28 -7.77
N ALA A 20 16.99 30.13 -8.00
CA ALA A 20 16.88 29.38 -9.26
C ALA A 20 15.44 28.94 -9.54
N LEU A 21 14.74 28.40 -8.53
CA LEU A 21 13.33 28.01 -8.63
C LEU A 21 12.41 29.22 -8.85
N ALA A 22 12.70 30.38 -8.25
CA ALA A 22 11.88 31.59 -8.40
C ALA A 22 11.93 32.15 -9.83
N THR A 23 13.09 32.10 -10.50
CA THR A 23 13.24 32.58 -11.89
C THR A 23 12.45 31.74 -12.90
N GLU A 24 12.43 30.41 -12.76
CA GLU A 24 11.62 29.55 -13.65
C GLU A 24 10.12 29.73 -13.43
N VAL A 25 9.69 30.01 -12.19
CA VAL A 25 8.26 30.20 -11.86
C VAL A 25 7.68 31.49 -12.43
N ARG A 26 8.48 32.57 -12.53
CA ARG A 26 7.99 33.89 -12.94
C ARG A 26 7.61 33.98 -14.42
N ALA A 27 8.20 33.14 -15.28
CA ALA A 27 7.92 33.13 -16.72
C ALA A 27 6.60 32.42 -17.10
N ALA A 28 5.95 31.72 -16.15
CA ALA A 28 4.80 30.85 -16.43
C ALA A 28 3.51 31.26 -15.68
N ASN A 29 3.41 32.51 -15.22
CA ASN A 29 2.46 32.91 -14.18
C ASN A 29 1.34 33.88 -14.62
N ASP A 30 1.20 34.19 -15.91
CA ASP A 30 0.09 35.01 -16.41
C ASP A 30 -1.09 34.13 -16.87
N GLU A 31 -2.28 34.43 -16.34
CA GLU A 31 -3.62 34.00 -16.78
C GLU A 31 -4.06 32.53 -16.58
N ARG A 32 -3.98 31.97 -15.37
CA ARG A 32 -4.85 30.83 -15.00
C ARG A 32 -5.57 31.07 -13.69
N ALA A 33 -6.91 31.11 -13.77
CA ALA A 33 -7.81 31.26 -12.64
C ALA A 33 -7.53 30.17 -11.60
N SER A 34 -7.03 30.59 -10.44
CA SER A 34 -6.69 29.77 -9.29
C SER A 34 -7.96 29.23 -8.61
N GLY A 35 -8.60 28.23 -9.21
CA GLY A 35 -9.54 27.38 -8.47
C GLY A 35 -8.77 26.61 -7.41
N ALA A 36 -9.12 26.77 -6.14
CA ALA A 36 -8.52 25.98 -5.06
C ALA A 36 -8.77 24.48 -5.33
N ILE A 37 -7.73 23.66 -5.29
CA ILE A 37 -7.85 22.22 -5.51
C ILE A 37 -8.58 21.60 -4.32
N ASP A 38 -9.67 20.90 -4.60
CA ASP A 38 -10.41 20.12 -3.61
C ASP A 38 -9.66 18.81 -3.32
N TRP A 39 -8.70 18.88 -2.39
CA TRP A 39 -7.87 17.76 -2.00
C TRP A 39 -8.64 16.60 -1.36
N GLU A 40 -9.76 16.90 -0.70
CA GLU A 40 -10.63 15.86 -0.15
C GLU A 40 -11.20 15.00 -1.29
N ARG A 41 -11.66 15.64 -2.37
CA ARG A 41 -12.11 14.93 -3.56
C ARG A 41 -10.99 14.16 -4.28
N VAL A 42 -9.77 14.70 -4.32
CA VAL A 42 -8.60 14.01 -4.90
C VAL A 42 -8.25 12.72 -4.14
N LEU A 43 -8.40 12.74 -2.81
CA LEU A 43 -8.10 11.62 -1.93
C LEU A 43 -9.28 10.69 -1.66
N ALA A 44 -10.49 11.08 -2.09
CA ALA A 44 -11.71 10.30 -1.91
C ALA A 44 -11.64 8.96 -2.63
N ASP A 45 -12.24 7.95 -2.01
CA ASP A 45 -12.37 6.64 -2.62
C ASP A 45 -13.41 6.69 -3.77
N PRO A 46 -13.21 5.93 -4.87
CA PRO A 46 -14.19 5.80 -5.92
C PRO A 46 -15.54 5.35 -5.37
N GLY A 47 -16.63 5.94 -5.87
CA GLY A 47 -17.98 5.66 -5.34
C GLY A 47 -18.45 4.21 -5.49
N ASP A 48 -17.83 3.43 -6.38
CA ASP A 48 -18.08 2.01 -6.59
C ASP A 48 -17.22 1.09 -5.72
N LEU A 49 -16.13 1.58 -5.13
CA LEU A 49 -15.17 0.78 -4.39
C LEU A 49 -15.82 0.05 -3.21
N GLN A 50 -16.68 0.74 -2.45
CA GLN A 50 -17.38 0.13 -1.31
C GLN A 50 -18.30 -1.02 -1.77
N LYS A 51 -19.02 -0.82 -2.88
CA LYS A 51 -19.90 -1.85 -3.45
C LYS A 51 -19.10 -3.08 -3.91
N GLN A 52 -17.94 -2.85 -4.52
CA GLN A 52 -17.03 -3.93 -4.92
C GLN A 52 -16.50 -4.68 -3.70
N ASN A 53 -16.01 -3.97 -2.68
CA ASN A 53 -15.53 -4.60 -1.45
C ASN A 53 -16.63 -5.43 -0.76
N ASP A 54 -17.87 -4.93 -0.72
CA ASP A 54 -19.00 -5.67 -0.14
C ASP A 54 -19.40 -6.90 -0.97
N ALA A 55 -19.22 -6.87 -2.29
CA ALA A 55 -19.42 -8.02 -3.16
C ALA A 55 -18.32 -9.08 -2.97
N ASP A 56 -17.06 -8.65 -2.94
CA ASP A 56 -15.91 -9.53 -2.72
C ASP A 56 -15.98 -10.21 -1.35
N ARG A 57 -16.33 -9.45 -0.30
CA ARG A 57 -16.55 -10.00 1.05
C ARG A 57 -17.61 -11.10 1.04
N ARG A 58 -18.78 -10.84 0.47
CA ARG A 58 -19.87 -11.83 0.41
C ARG A 58 -19.47 -13.08 -0.36
N SER A 59 -18.69 -12.92 -1.43
CA SER A 59 -18.13 -14.05 -2.19
C SER A 59 -17.18 -14.91 -1.35
N LEU A 60 -16.33 -14.28 -0.53
CA LEU A 60 -15.43 -14.99 0.38
C LEU A 60 -16.18 -15.68 1.53
N GLU A 61 -17.18 -15.02 2.10
CA GLU A 61 -18.06 -15.58 3.14
C GLU A 61 -18.83 -16.80 2.62
N ALA A 62 -19.40 -16.72 1.41
CA ALA A 62 -20.09 -17.86 0.80
C ALA A 62 -19.17 -19.08 0.63
N ARG A 63 -17.90 -18.86 0.23
CA ARG A 63 -16.93 -19.96 0.10
C ARG A 63 -16.50 -20.54 1.44
N LEU A 64 -16.53 -19.75 2.50
CA LEU A 64 -16.32 -20.24 3.85
C LEU A 64 -17.46 -21.17 4.28
N ASP A 65 -18.70 -20.83 3.95
CA ASP A 65 -19.88 -21.67 4.24
C ASP A 65 -19.89 -22.96 3.42
N GLU A 66 -19.36 -22.94 2.20
CA GLU A 66 -19.27 -24.10 1.32
C GLU A 66 -18.13 -25.08 1.69
N ALA A 67 -17.12 -24.64 2.45
CA ALA A 67 -15.95 -25.45 2.80
C ALA A 67 -16.30 -26.59 3.77
N ARG A 68 -16.12 -27.84 3.34
CA ARG A 68 -16.55 -29.03 4.08
C ARG A 68 -15.47 -29.69 4.94
N ASP A 69 -14.22 -29.70 4.48
CA ASP A 69 -13.11 -30.26 5.25
C ASP A 69 -12.39 -29.19 6.07
N GLY A 70 -11.68 -29.62 7.13
CA GLY A 70 -11.03 -28.70 8.06
C GLY A 70 -9.94 -27.84 7.41
N LEU A 71 -9.19 -28.35 6.44
CA LEU A 71 -8.13 -27.59 5.78
C LEU A 71 -8.70 -26.56 4.82
N ALA A 72 -9.71 -26.91 4.04
CA ALA A 72 -10.43 -25.97 3.19
C ALA A 72 -11.09 -24.86 4.02
N LYS A 73 -11.68 -25.22 5.17
CA LYS A 73 -12.30 -24.23 6.06
C LYS A 73 -11.27 -23.29 6.68
N ALA A 74 -10.14 -23.81 7.16
CA ALA A 74 -9.03 -22.99 7.66
C ALA A 74 -8.47 -22.08 6.55
N ARG A 75 -8.29 -22.60 5.32
CA ARG A 75 -7.87 -21.82 4.16
C ARG A 75 -8.88 -20.71 3.81
N ALA A 76 -10.17 -20.99 3.86
CA ALA A 76 -11.21 -20.00 3.60
C ALA A 76 -11.20 -18.87 4.66
N HIS A 77 -11.09 -19.22 5.94
CA HIS A 77 -10.91 -18.23 7.01
C HIS A 77 -9.66 -17.36 6.79
N LEU A 78 -8.51 -17.96 6.45
CA LEU A 78 -7.29 -17.21 6.18
C LEU A 78 -7.37 -16.36 4.91
N ALA A 79 -8.07 -16.80 3.87
CA ALA A 79 -8.32 -15.99 2.68
C ALA A 79 -9.17 -14.75 3.02
N LEU A 80 -10.22 -14.92 3.83
CA LEU A 80 -11.04 -13.80 4.32
C LEU A 80 -10.24 -12.86 5.22
N ALA A 81 -9.40 -13.40 6.12
CA ALA A 81 -8.50 -12.62 6.96
C ALA A 81 -7.51 -11.79 6.12
N ASN A 82 -6.86 -12.43 5.15
CA ASN A 82 -5.92 -11.76 4.26
C ASN A 82 -6.63 -10.66 3.46
N TRP A 83 -7.84 -10.91 2.97
CA TRP A 83 -8.64 -9.91 2.26
C TRP A 83 -8.94 -8.70 3.16
N TRP A 84 -9.38 -8.92 4.40
CA TRP A 84 -9.65 -7.84 5.36
C TRP A 84 -8.44 -6.95 5.62
N VAL A 85 -7.25 -7.55 5.81
CA VAL A 85 -6.01 -6.78 6.02
C VAL A 85 -5.51 -6.13 4.74
N ALA A 86 -5.74 -6.72 3.57
CA ALA A 86 -5.14 -6.30 2.32
C ALA A 86 -5.98 -5.25 1.56
N VAL A 87 -7.25 -5.54 1.28
CA VAL A 87 -8.04 -4.82 0.27
C VAL A 87 -8.75 -3.58 0.83
N PRO A 88 -9.67 -3.69 1.82
CA PRO A 88 -10.44 -2.54 2.28
C PRO A 88 -9.56 -1.52 3.04
N THR A 89 -8.39 -1.93 3.53
CA THR A 89 -7.42 -1.06 4.20
C THR A 89 -6.49 -0.34 3.23
N ALA A 90 -6.35 -0.79 1.97
CA ALA A 90 -5.24 -0.39 1.09
C ALA A 90 -5.15 1.12 0.87
N ARG A 91 -6.28 1.77 0.57
CA ARG A 91 -6.35 3.22 0.36
C ARG A 91 -6.27 4.03 1.66
N PRO A 92 -7.07 3.73 2.70
CA PRO A 92 -6.88 4.33 4.03
C PRO A 92 -5.44 4.24 4.52
N ALA A 93 -4.81 3.07 4.38
CA ALA A 93 -3.43 2.81 4.76
C ALA A 93 -2.44 3.65 3.95
N THR A 94 -2.65 3.80 2.64
CA THR A 94 -1.83 4.70 1.81
C THR A 94 -1.90 6.14 2.34
N ARG A 95 -3.10 6.64 2.63
CA ARG A 95 -3.29 8.00 3.20
C ARG A 95 -2.57 8.12 4.56
N TRP A 96 -2.72 7.10 5.41
CA TRP A 96 -2.11 7.09 6.75
C TRP A 96 -0.59 7.03 6.74
N LEU A 97 0.00 6.22 5.87
CA LEU A 97 1.46 6.17 5.64
C LEU A 97 2.03 7.52 5.22
N LEU A 98 1.21 8.47 4.77
CA LEU A 98 1.65 9.77 4.27
C LEU A 98 1.12 10.94 5.09
N LYS A 99 0.50 10.69 6.26
CA LYS A 99 -0.13 11.71 7.13
C LYS A 99 -1.21 12.53 6.40
N LEU A 100 -1.99 11.84 5.56
CA LEU A 100 -3.12 12.36 4.77
C LEU A 100 -4.46 11.71 5.16
N GLU A 101 -4.47 10.90 6.22
CA GLU A 101 -5.63 10.16 6.69
C GLU A 101 -6.65 11.05 7.42
N THR A 102 -7.89 10.58 7.40
CA THR A 102 -8.97 11.06 8.27
C THR A 102 -9.10 10.18 9.52
N ALA A 103 -9.83 10.64 10.54
CA ALA A 103 -10.18 9.78 11.68
C ALA A 103 -11.02 8.56 11.27
N THR A 104 -11.80 8.68 10.18
CA THR A 104 -12.59 7.56 9.64
C THR A 104 -11.69 6.50 9.00
N ASP A 105 -10.60 6.90 8.34
CA ASP A 105 -9.60 5.97 7.80
C ASP A 105 -8.96 5.13 8.92
N ARG A 106 -8.50 5.77 10.01
CA ARG A 106 -7.88 5.03 11.13
C ARG A 106 -8.83 4.02 11.76
N ARG A 107 -10.08 4.42 12.00
CA ARG A 107 -11.12 3.52 12.54
C ARG A 107 -11.45 2.38 11.61
N SER A 108 -11.51 2.62 10.29
CA SER A 108 -11.82 1.56 9.32
C SER A 108 -10.68 0.55 9.22
N ILE A 109 -9.42 1.01 9.25
CA ILE A 109 -8.23 0.14 9.30
C ILE A 109 -8.25 -0.73 10.55
N ALA A 110 -8.40 -0.14 11.74
CA ALA A 110 -8.42 -0.91 13.00
C ALA A 110 -9.60 -1.90 13.07
N LYS A 111 -10.76 -1.53 12.53
CA LYS A 111 -11.92 -2.45 12.42
C LYS A 111 -11.62 -3.64 11.51
N ALA A 112 -11.04 -3.40 10.33
CA ALA A 112 -10.68 -4.47 9.39
C ALA A 112 -9.59 -5.38 9.97
N ALA A 113 -8.61 -4.82 10.67
CA ALA A 113 -7.57 -5.58 11.37
C ALA A 113 -8.15 -6.53 12.42
N ARG A 114 -9.06 -6.05 13.28
CA ARG A 114 -9.76 -6.89 14.27
C ARG A 114 -10.55 -8.02 13.61
N ALA A 115 -11.29 -7.73 12.55
CA ALA A 115 -12.01 -8.75 11.80
C ALA A 115 -11.05 -9.81 11.24
N ALA A 116 -9.87 -9.42 10.75
CA ALA A 116 -8.87 -10.37 10.29
C ALA A 116 -8.27 -11.22 11.42
N GLU A 117 -7.97 -10.62 12.58
CA GLU A 117 -7.47 -11.36 13.75
C GLU A 117 -8.45 -12.45 14.17
N GLU A 118 -9.75 -12.15 14.25
CA GLU A 118 -10.81 -13.13 14.54
C GLU A 118 -10.81 -14.29 13.53
N GLN A 119 -10.66 -14.00 12.23
CA GLN A 119 -10.60 -15.05 11.22
C GLN A 119 -9.31 -15.88 11.30
N VAL A 120 -8.17 -15.27 11.63
CA VAL A 120 -6.92 -16.00 11.86
C VAL A 120 -7.06 -16.95 13.06
N ASP A 121 -7.67 -16.51 14.15
CA ASP A 121 -7.87 -17.32 15.35
C ASP A 121 -8.79 -18.51 15.06
N HIS A 122 -9.88 -18.31 14.31
CA HIS A 122 -10.72 -19.41 13.84
C HIS A 122 -9.93 -20.42 12.99
N ALA A 123 -9.11 -19.95 12.05
CA ALA A 123 -8.30 -20.83 11.22
C ALA A 123 -7.31 -21.65 12.05
N ARG A 124 -6.59 -21.01 13.00
CA ARG A 124 -5.65 -21.69 13.90
C ARG A 124 -6.34 -22.78 14.72
N ALA A 125 -7.49 -22.47 15.32
CA ALA A 125 -8.26 -23.43 16.10
C ALA A 125 -8.69 -24.66 15.28
N ILE A 126 -9.04 -24.46 14.01
CA ILE A 126 -9.37 -25.56 13.09
C ILE A 126 -8.13 -26.39 12.76
N LEU A 127 -7.01 -25.73 12.43
CA LEU A 127 -5.75 -26.39 12.10
C LEU A 127 -5.22 -27.20 13.28
N GLU A 128 -5.36 -26.72 14.51
CA GLU A 128 -4.97 -27.41 15.74
C GLU A 128 -5.78 -28.69 15.99
N ARG A 129 -7.09 -28.64 15.78
CA ARG A 129 -8.02 -29.77 15.99
C ARG A 129 -7.97 -30.81 14.87
N ALA A 130 -7.41 -30.48 13.71
CA ALA A 130 -7.33 -31.40 12.58
C ALA A 130 -6.44 -32.62 12.95
N PRO A 131 -6.95 -33.86 12.81
CA PRO A 131 -6.24 -35.06 13.23
C PRO A 131 -4.95 -35.24 12.41
N SER A 132 -3.84 -35.47 13.12
CA SER A 132 -2.51 -35.61 12.51
C SER A 132 -2.20 -37.05 12.07
N THR A 133 -3.15 -38.00 12.16
CA THR A 133 -2.90 -39.45 12.09
C THR A 133 -3.63 -40.11 10.91
N GLY A 134 -2.96 -40.23 9.76
CA GLY A 134 -3.46 -40.95 8.57
C GLY A 134 -2.37 -41.09 7.49
N PRO A 135 -2.34 -42.17 6.68
CA PRO A 135 -1.24 -42.47 5.76
C PRO A 135 -1.08 -41.52 4.54
N GLU A 136 -2.05 -40.66 4.21
CA GLU A 136 -1.93 -39.57 3.21
C GLU A 136 -1.18 -38.32 3.76
N GLN A 137 -0.23 -38.53 4.68
CA GLN A 137 0.17 -37.55 5.69
C GLN A 137 1.11 -36.43 5.23
N ALA A 138 1.94 -36.66 4.21
CA ALA A 138 3.04 -35.74 3.90
C ALA A 138 2.53 -34.40 3.32
N ASP A 139 1.69 -34.47 2.29
CA ASP A 139 1.14 -33.30 1.61
C ASP A 139 0.20 -32.53 2.53
N THR A 140 -0.68 -33.22 3.26
CA THR A 140 -1.57 -32.61 4.26
C THR A 140 -0.78 -31.91 5.37
N LYS A 141 0.32 -32.51 5.84
CA LYS A 141 1.18 -31.89 6.86
C LYS A 141 1.91 -30.66 6.33
N GLN A 142 2.39 -30.70 5.08
CA GLN A 142 3.01 -29.54 4.45
C GLN A 142 2.00 -28.41 4.26
N GLN A 143 0.82 -28.70 3.71
CA GLN A 143 -0.27 -27.72 3.55
C GLN A 143 -0.68 -27.09 4.89
N ARG A 144 -0.77 -27.88 5.97
CA ARG A 144 -1.04 -27.36 7.31
C ARG A 144 0.04 -26.39 7.78
N ARG A 145 1.32 -26.71 7.56
CA ARG A 145 2.45 -25.83 7.90
C ARG A 145 2.40 -24.53 7.10
N ASP A 146 2.13 -24.60 5.81
CA ASP A 146 2.03 -23.43 4.93
C ASP A 146 0.86 -22.51 5.34
N LEU A 147 -0.27 -23.10 5.75
CA LEU A 147 -1.40 -22.35 6.28
C LEU A 147 -1.07 -21.69 7.63
N LEU A 148 -0.36 -22.37 8.53
CA LEU A 148 0.09 -21.77 9.80
C LEU A 148 1.07 -20.62 9.55
N GLN A 149 2.03 -20.78 8.65
CA GLN A 149 2.95 -19.70 8.27
C GLN A 149 2.20 -18.50 7.65
N SER A 150 1.17 -18.77 6.85
CA SER A 150 0.30 -17.74 6.30
C SER A 150 -0.49 -17.03 7.39
N ALA A 151 -1.02 -17.77 8.36
CA ALA A 151 -1.71 -17.23 9.54
C ALA A 151 -0.80 -16.29 10.35
N ASP A 152 0.45 -16.70 10.59
CA ASP A 152 1.43 -15.88 11.31
C ASP A 152 1.79 -14.61 10.54
N THR A 153 1.95 -14.71 9.22
CA THR A 153 2.21 -13.54 8.37
C THR A 153 1.03 -12.56 8.44
N ILE A 154 -0.21 -13.03 8.22
CA ILE A 154 -1.41 -12.19 8.24
C ILE A 154 -1.61 -11.55 9.62
N ALA A 155 -1.44 -12.31 10.70
CA ALA A 155 -1.55 -11.80 12.07
C ALA A 155 -0.54 -10.69 12.36
N ALA A 156 0.69 -10.79 11.85
CA ALA A 156 1.71 -9.76 12.04
C ALA A 156 1.32 -8.43 11.37
N PHE A 157 0.78 -8.46 10.15
CA PHE A 157 0.24 -7.26 9.49
C PHE A 157 -1.01 -6.74 10.21
N ALA A 158 -1.94 -7.63 10.59
CA ALA A 158 -3.16 -7.27 11.32
C ALA A 158 -2.82 -6.54 12.62
N ALA A 159 -1.84 -7.04 13.39
CA ALA A 159 -1.41 -6.42 14.63
C ALA A 159 -0.91 -4.98 14.44
N VAL A 160 -0.16 -4.68 13.38
CA VAL A 160 0.28 -3.30 13.09
C VAL A 160 -0.90 -2.41 12.71
N LEU A 161 -1.84 -2.91 11.91
CA LEU A 161 -3.02 -2.16 11.49
C LEU A 161 -4.04 -1.98 12.61
N HIS A 162 -4.11 -2.89 13.59
CA HIS A 162 -4.97 -2.76 14.77
C HIS A 162 -4.63 -1.49 15.54
N GLU A 163 -3.34 -1.18 15.68
CA GLU A 163 -2.87 0.01 16.42
C GLU A 163 -3.23 1.34 15.72
N ALA A 164 -3.90 1.33 14.56
CA ALA A 164 -4.25 2.54 13.82
C ALA A 164 -5.12 3.54 14.58
N ASP A 165 -5.97 3.06 15.49
CA ASP A 165 -6.83 3.92 16.31
C ASP A 165 -6.13 4.43 17.58
N LEU A 166 -4.88 4.02 17.82
CA LEU A 166 -4.08 4.52 18.93
C LEU A 166 -3.31 5.76 18.53
N GLU A 167 -3.45 6.81 19.34
CA GLU A 167 -2.52 7.93 19.29
C GLU A 167 -1.26 7.58 20.09
N PRO A 168 -0.04 7.60 19.50
CA PRO A 168 1.20 7.19 20.15
C PRO A 168 1.73 8.25 21.14
N SER A 169 0.85 8.73 22.02
CA SER A 169 1.12 9.82 22.96
C SER A 169 1.87 9.33 24.22
N ASP A 170 1.58 8.12 24.70
CA ASP A 170 2.17 7.56 25.91
C ASP A 170 3.14 6.39 25.67
N ALA A 171 3.85 5.98 26.71
CA ALA A 171 4.83 4.90 26.65
C ALA A 171 4.20 3.53 26.37
N ALA A 172 2.95 3.30 26.79
CA ALA A 172 2.25 2.03 26.61
C ALA A 172 1.85 1.84 25.15
N ALA A 173 1.27 2.88 24.52
CA ALA A 173 0.97 2.91 23.10
C ALA A 173 2.23 2.70 22.25
N LYS A 174 3.33 3.39 22.59
CA LYS A 174 4.61 3.20 21.89
C LYS A 174 5.13 1.77 22.00
N GLU A 175 4.97 1.10 23.14
CA GLU A 175 5.38 -0.30 23.27
C GLU A 175 4.52 -1.26 22.47
N LYS A 176 3.20 -1.02 22.37
CA LYS A 176 2.31 -1.80 21.47
C LYS A 176 2.78 -1.71 20.03
N TRP A 177 3.07 -0.50 19.55
CA TRP A 177 3.64 -0.27 18.23
C TRP A 177 4.95 -1.03 17.99
N ARG A 178 5.88 -0.97 18.95
CA ARG A 178 7.14 -1.74 18.85
C ARG A 178 6.91 -3.23 18.82
N LYS A 179 6.00 -3.75 19.65
CA LYS A 179 5.65 -5.17 19.68
C LYS A 179 5.05 -5.61 18.34
N ALA A 180 4.10 -4.85 17.79
CA ALA A 180 3.50 -5.13 16.50
C ALA A 180 4.56 -5.12 15.37
N GLY A 181 5.42 -4.10 15.33
CA GLY A 181 6.52 -4.01 14.35
C GLY A 181 7.55 -5.13 14.44
N ARG A 182 7.83 -5.66 15.64
CA ARG A 182 8.68 -6.85 15.82
C ARG A 182 8.04 -8.11 15.21
N GLY A 183 6.72 -8.23 15.26
CA GLY A 183 5.98 -9.35 14.67
C GLY A 183 6.20 -9.52 13.17
N LEU A 184 6.50 -8.43 12.45
CA LEU A 184 6.77 -8.45 11.00
C LEU A 184 8.17 -8.98 10.62
N ALA A 185 9.06 -9.26 11.58
CA ALA A 185 10.42 -9.70 11.29
C ALA A 185 10.46 -10.99 10.43
N VAL A 186 9.60 -11.97 10.75
CA VAL A 186 9.51 -13.22 9.99
C VAL A 186 8.97 -12.98 8.58
N ALA A 187 7.96 -12.11 8.43
CA ALA A 187 7.39 -11.77 7.12
C ALA A 187 8.40 -11.06 6.21
N ARG A 188 9.31 -10.29 6.80
CA ARG A 188 10.42 -9.63 6.08
C ARG A 188 11.44 -10.62 5.51
N GLU A 189 11.58 -11.80 6.11
CA GLU A 189 12.45 -12.89 5.62
C GLU A 189 11.72 -13.84 4.65
N SER A 190 10.50 -13.49 4.23
CA SER A 190 9.73 -14.26 3.25
C SER A 190 10.47 -14.40 1.92
N SER A 191 10.42 -15.59 1.32
CA SER A 191 10.89 -15.82 -0.04
C SER A 191 10.03 -15.13 -1.11
N ASP A 192 8.79 -14.80 -0.78
CA ASP A 192 7.96 -13.90 -1.57
C ASP A 192 8.39 -12.45 -1.33
N ALA A 193 9.01 -11.84 -2.34
CA ALA A 193 9.64 -10.54 -2.27
C ALA A 193 8.64 -9.39 -2.07
N ASP A 194 7.41 -9.50 -2.58
CA ASP A 194 6.37 -8.50 -2.34
C ASP A 194 5.93 -8.50 -0.87
N THR A 195 5.84 -9.69 -0.25
CA THR A 195 5.56 -9.80 1.19
C THR A 195 6.69 -9.18 2.00
N ALA A 196 7.94 -9.44 1.63
CA ALA A 196 9.11 -8.89 2.31
C ALA A 196 9.16 -7.36 2.22
N ALA A 197 8.89 -6.79 1.04
CA ALA A 197 8.82 -5.35 0.82
C ALA A 197 7.68 -4.69 1.61
N ALA A 198 6.50 -5.30 1.62
CA ALA A 198 5.37 -4.82 2.44
C ALA A 198 5.70 -4.88 3.94
N ALA A 199 6.32 -5.98 4.41
CA ALA A 199 6.70 -6.14 5.80
C ALA A 199 7.74 -5.09 6.24
N LEU A 200 8.73 -4.78 5.39
CA LEU A 200 9.71 -3.72 5.64
C LEU A 200 9.03 -2.36 5.79
N LEU A 201 8.13 -2.00 4.87
CA LEU A 201 7.38 -0.74 4.91
C LEU A 201 6.62 -0.58 6.24
N TRP A 202 5.82 -1.58 6.60
CA TRP A 202 4.99 -1.53 7.79
C TRP A 202 5.80 -1.64 9.09
N GLN A 203 6.91 -2.38 9.07
CA GLN A 203 7.85 -2.44 10.20
C GLN A 203 8.51 -1.07 10.43
N ALA A 204 8.99 -0.40 9.38
CA ALA A 204 9.55 0.93 9.48
C ALA A 204 8.51 1.96 9.97
N PHE A 205 7.28 1.88 9.48
CA PHE A 205 6.18 2.71 9.95
C PHE A 205 5.90 2.48 11.45
N ALA A 206 5.80 1.23 11.88
CA ALA A 206 5.59 0.88 13.30
C ALA A 206 6.76 1.31 14.20
N LEU A 207 8.01 1.27 13.71
CA LEU A 207 9.17 1.80 14.43
C LEU A 207 9.05 3.31 14.66
N ASN A 208 8.61 4.06 13.65
CA ASN A 208 8.38 5.49 13.76
C ASN A 208 7.30 5.82 14.80
N GLU A 209 6.11 5.22 14.66
CA GLU A 209 5.00 5.44 15.61
C GLU A 209 5.34 4.92 17.02
N GLY A 210 6.21 3.90 17.13
CA GLY A 210 6.80 3.43 18.38
C GLY A 210 7.88 4.35 18.99
N GLY A 211 8.11 5.53 18.40
CA GLY A 211 9.06 6.54 18.89
C GLY A 211 10.53 6.23 18.60
N ASN A 212 10.84 5.45 17.56
CA ASN A 212 12.21 5.16 17.11
C ASN A 212 12.42 5.62 15.65
N PRO A 213 12.30 6.94 15.34
CA PRO A 213 12.37 7.45 13.97
C PRO A 213 13.73 7.19 13.29
N GLU A 214 14.83 7.21 14.06
CA GLU A 214 16.17 6.92 13.53
C GLU A 214 16.27 5.49 13.00
N ARG A 215 15.81 4.50 13.78
CA ARG A 215 15.77 3.09 13.34
C ARG A 215 14.84 2.88 12.15
N ALA A 216 13.73 3.61 12.11
CA ALA A 216 12.84 3.58 10.95
C ALA A 216 13.56 4.08 9.68
N LEU A 217 14.29 5.20 9.78
CA LEU A 217 15.11 5.72 8.70
C LEU A 217 16.23 4.77 8.30
N GLU A 218 16.90 4.10 9.23
CA GLU A 218 17.94 3.11 8.91
C GLU A 218 17.38 1.91 8.14
N ALA A 219 16.17 1.46 8.47
CA ALA A 219 15.52 0.32 7.83
C ALA A 219 15.02 0.61 6.41
N LEU A 220 14.67 1.87 6.10
CA LEU A 220 14.07 2.23 4.82
C LEU A 220 15.12 2.30 3.69
N PRO A 221 14.79 1.87 2.46
CA PRO A 221 15.70 1.95 1.32
C PRO A 221 16.07 3.40 0.98
N ALA A 222 17.19 3.57 0.28
CA ALA A 222 17.59 4.88 -0.24
C ALA A 222 16.51 5.45 -1.17
N VAL A 223 16.21 6.74 -1.03
CA VAL A 223 15.08 7.39 -1.73
C VAL A 223 15.18 7.26 -3.26
N LEU A 224 16.38 7.37 -3.82
CA LEU A 224 16.61 7.39 -5.27
C LEU A 224 17.03 6.04 -5.86
N ALA A 225 17.10 4.98 -5.05
CA ALA A 225 17.29 3.63 -5.58
C ALA A 225 16.06 3.23 -6.41
N LYS A 226 16.22 2.47 -7.49
CA LYS A 226 15.08 1.98 -8.29
C LYS A 226 14.20 1.05 -7.42
N PRO A 227 12.86 1.22 -7.39
CA PRO A 227 11.97 0.28 -6.73
C PRO A 227 11.93 -1.05 -7.51
N GLU A 228 12.05 -2.16 -6.81
CA GLU A 228 11.98 -3.51 -7.37
C GLU A 228 10.56 -4.06 -7.19
N HIS A 229 9.90 -3.72 -6.08
CA HIS A 229 8.60 -4.25 -5.67
C HIS A 229 7.56 -3.13 -5.48
N MET A 230 6.91 -2.74 -6.57
CA MET A 230 5.78 -1.81 -6.54
C MET A 230 4.53 -2.50 -5.97
N PRO A 231 3.70 -1.84 -5.13
CA PRO A 231 3.75 -0.43 -4.74
C PRO A 231 4.63 -0.13 -3.51
N TYR A 232 5.02 -1.15 -2.74
CA TYR A 232 5.58 -1.01 -1.39
C TYR A 232 6.92 -0.28 -1.36
N ASP A 233 7.77 -0.50 -2.35
CA ASP A 233 9.06 0.16 -2.46
C ASP A 233 8.95 1.66 -2.72
N LEU A 234 7.97 2.09 -3.52
CA LEU A 234 7.69 3.51 -3.72
C LEU A 234 7.20 4.12 -2.40
N MET A 235 6.25 3.48 -1.72
CA MET A 235 5.74 3.96 -0.44
C MET A 235 6.84 4.07 0.62
N SER A 236 7.78 3.13 0.65
CA SER A 236 8.93 3.16 1.57
C SER A 236 9.82 4.39 1.33
N ARG A 237 10.01 4.79 0.07
CA ARG A 237 10.77 6.00 -0.28
C ARG A 237 10.02 7.28 0.10
N LEU A 238 8.71 7.31 -0.11
CA LEU A 238 7.88 8.45 0.30
C LEU A 238 7.82 8.60 1.82
N LEU A 239 7.67 7.47 2.54
CA LEU A 239 7.75 7.44 4.00
C LEU A 239 9.11 7.95 4.47
N ARG A 240 10.22 7.51 3.84
CA ARG A 240 11.55 8.02 4.17
C ARG A 240 11.66 9.54 4.02
N CYS A 241 11.18 10.11 2.91
CA CYS A 241 11.14 11.56 2.72
C CYS A 241 10.33 12.27 3.81
N ARG A 242 9.18 11.71 4.18
CA ARG A 242 8.34 12.23 5.27
C ARG A 242 9.11 12.24 6.60
N LEU A 243 9.75 11.13 6.96
CA LEU A 243 10.53 11.02 8.20
C LEU A 243 11.73 11.97 8.23
N ILE A 244 12.39 12.20 7.08
CA ILE A 244 13.46 13.22 6.95
C ILE A 244 12.91 14.63 7.26
N ALA A 245 11.72 14.97 6.72
CA ALA A 245 11.10 16.27 7.00
C ALA A 245 10.66 16.42 8.47
N GLU A 246 10.11 15.36 9.06
CA GLU A 246 9.74 15.29 10.48
C GLU A 246 10.97 15.49 11.38
N ALA A 247 12.13 14.98 10.99
CA ALA A 247 13.42 15.22 11.67
C ALA A 247 13.96 16.66 11.51
N GLY A 248 13.26 17.55 10.81
CA GLY A 248 13.63 18.96 10.63
C GLY A 248 14.28 19.27 9.27
N GLU A 249 14.57 18.26 8.46
CA GLU A 249 15.29 18.40 7.19
C GLU A 249 14.33 18.57 6.00
N SER A 250 13.35 19.48 6.14
CA SER A 250 12.31 19.71 5.12
C SER A 250 12.85 20.00 3.73
N ALA A 251 13.91 20.83 3.61
CA ALA A 251 14.52 21.18 2.34
C ALA A 251 15.11 19.95 1.61
N ALA A 252 15.77 19.06 2.35
CA ALA A 252 16.32 17.83 1.81
C ALA A 252 15.20 16.89 1.34
N ALA A 253 14.16 16.71 2.16
CA ALA A 253 13.00 15.90 1.81
C ALA A 253 12.29 16.40 0.54
N THR A 254 12.04 17.70 0.41
CA THR A 254 11.40 18.27 -0.80
C THR A 254 12.28 18.11 -2.03
N THR A 255 13.59 18.28 -1.89
CA THR A 255 14.55 18.08 -3.00
C THR A 255 14.55 16.63 -3.46
N LEU A 256 14.57 15.68 -2.51
CA LEU A 256 14.50 14.25 -2.80
C LEU A 256 13.19 13.88 -3.50
N LEU A 257 12.04 14.42 -3.08
CA LEU A 257 10.76 14.21 -3.75
C LEU A 257 10.75 14.73 -5.20
N SER A 258 11.30 15.92 -5.46
CA SER A 258 11.46 16.42 -6.84
C SER A 258 12.35 15.52 -7.70
N ARG A 259 13.40 14.92 -7.11
CA ARG A 259 14.23 13.93 -7.80
C ARG A 259 13.47 12.63 -8.07
N VAL A 260 12.67 12.15 -7.12
CA VAL A 260 11.78 11.00 -7.31
C VAL A 260 10.81 11.25 -8.48
N ASP A 261 10.14 12.41 -8.52
CA ASP A 261 9.25 12.78 -9.63
C ASP A 261 9.93 12.68 -10.99
N ALA A 262 11.15 13.23 -11.10
CA ALA A 262 11.94 13.16 -12.32
C ALA A 262 12.32 11.72 -12.71
N THR A 263 12.63 10.85 -11.74
CA THR A 263 13.01 9.45 -11.98
C THR A 263 11.82 8.52 -12.24
N LEU A 264 10.59 8.90 -11.89
CA LEU A 264 9.40 8.07 -12.10
C LEU A 264 9.20 7.69 -13.58
N ARG A 265 9.64 8.54 -14.52
CA ARG A 265 9.62 8.20 -15.96
C ARG A 265 10.47 6.97 -16.29
N THR A 266 11.62 6.83 -15.65
CA THR A 266 12.54 5.71 -15.85
C THR A 266 12.09 4.46 -15.08
N TRP A 267 11.50 4.64 -13.90
CA TRP A 267 11.04 3.50 -13.07
C TRP A 267 9.77 2.85 -13.62
N MET A 268 8.85 3.64 -14.16
CA MET A 268 7.55 3.21 -14.66
C MET A 268 7.47 3.43 -16.18
N ASP A 269 8.44 2.85 -16.89
CA ASP A 269 8.41 2.88 -18.35
C ASP A 269 7.19 2.11 -18.85
N ASN A 270 6.52 2.64 -19.88
CA ASN A 270 5.28 2.10 -20.45
C ASN A 270 4.02 2.08 -19.55
N GLN A 271 4.08 2.60 -18.32
CA GLN A 271 2.93 2.70 -17.40
C GLN A 271 2.48 4.16 -17.23
N ASN A 272 2.03 4.79 -18.32
CA ASN A 272 1.78 6.25 -18.34
C ASN A 272 0.76 6.71 -17.29
N GLN A 273 -0.30 5.92 -17.06
CA GLN A 273 -1.37 6.27 -16.12
C GLN A 273 -0.89 6.12 -14.66
N GLU A 274 -0.31 4.98 -14.31
CA GLU A 274 0.24 4.69 -12.99
C GLU A 274 1.37 5.68 -12.64
N ARG A 275 2.23 5.98 -13.62
CA ARG A 275 3.26 7.01 -13.48
C ARG A 275 2.65 8.36 -13.15
N ASN A 276 1.67 8.82 -13.90
CA ASN A 276 1.03 10.11 -13.63
C ASN A 276 0.35 10.14 -12.26
N ASN A 277 -0.29 9.03 -11.86
CA ASN A 277 -0.86 8.88 -10.53
C ASN A 277 0.23 8.94 -9.45
N ALA A 278 1.40 8.33 -9.68
CA ALA A 278 2.52 8.31 -8.74
C ALA A 278 3.18 9.69 -8.60
N ARG A 279 3.32 10.42 -9.71
CA ARG A 279 3.77 11.82 -9.71
C ARG A 279 2.84 12.71 -8.88
N ARG A 280 1.53 12.52 -8.99
CA ARG A 280 0.55 13.20 -8.15
C ARG A 280 0.69 12.83 -6.66
N LEU A 281 0.94 11.56 -6.36
CA LEU A 281 1.21 11.16 -4.97
C LEU A 281 2.47 11.83 -4.42
N VAL A 282 3.57 11.86 -5.19
CA VAL A 282 4.81 12.56 -4.83
C VAL A 282 4.54 14.04 -4.57
N GLY A 283 3.81 14.71 -5.48
CA GLY A 283 3.41 16.10 -5.33
C GLY A 283 2.59 16.36 -4.07
N LEU A 284 1.65 15.47 -3.73
CA LEU A 284 0.85 15.57 -2.50
C LEU A 284 1.72 15.51 -1.24
N VAL A 285 2.66 14.55 -1.18
CA VAL A 285 3.59 14.44 -0.06
C VAL A 285 4.48 15.68 0.03
N GLN A 286 4.98 16.17 -1.11
CA GLN A 286 5.80 17.38 -1.17
C GLN A 286 5.03 18.59 -0.66
N ARG A 287 3.79 18.77 -1.11
CA ARG A 287 2.89 19.83 -0.66
C ARG A 287 2.72 19.80 0.85
N ARG A 288 2.39 18.63 1.41
CA ARG A 288 2.19 18.45 2.86
C ARG A 288 3.43 18.81 3.67
N ILE A 289 4.61 18.41 3.20
CA ILE A 289 5.88 18.75 3.85
C ILE A 289 6.14 20.26 3.81
N VAL A 290 5.86 20.92 2.67
CA VAL A 290 6.07 22.37 2.53
C VAL A 290 5.10 23.16 3.40
N GLU A 291 3.83 22.75 3.50
CA GLU A 291 2.86 23.37 4.42
C GLU A 291 3.33 23.29 5.87
N GLN A 292 3.70 22.09 6.34
CA GLN A 292 4.24 21.91 7.69
C GLN A 292 5.51 22.72 7.93
N TRP A 293 6.35 22.88 6.91
CA TRP A 293 7.55 23.70 6.99
C TRP A 293 7.22 25.19 7.11
N ILE A 294 6.28 25.68 6.30
CA ILE A 294 5.75 27.06 6.37
C ILE A 294 5.18 27.34 7.76
N ASP A 295 4.35 26.44 8.30
CA ASP A 295 3.74 26.61 9.62
C ASP A 295 4.80 26.66 10.73
N ARG A 296 5.81 25.77 10.68
CA ARG A 296 6.95 25.82 11.60
C ARG A 296 7.73 27.12 11.49
N LEU A 297 7.97 27.62 10.28
CA LEU A 297 8.69 28.89 10.07
C LEU A 297 7.90 30.08 10.60
N ARG A 298 6.57 30.12 10.36
CA ARG A 298 5.67 31.15 10.89
C ARG A 298 5.64 31.16 12.43
N ALA A 299 5.66 29.99 13.05
CA ALA A 299 5.72 29.85 14.51
C ALA A 299 7.13 30.10 15.10
N SER A 300 8.15 30.18 14.25
CA SER A 300 9.55 30.40 14.66
C SER A 300 9.94 31.88 14.64
N THR A 301 11.21 32.17 14.91
CA THR A 301 11.77 33.53 14.82
C THR A 301 11.94 34.05 13.38
N GLN A 302 11.57 33.27 12.36
CA GLN A 302 11.79 33.59 10.95
C GLN A 302 10.50 33.58 10.09
N PRO A 303 9.45 34.32 10.45
CA PRO A 303 8.19 34.31 9.71
C PRO A 303 8.33 34.80 8.25
N ALA A 304 9.28 35.69 7.97
CA ALA A 304 9.55 36.17 6.61
C ALA A 304 10.05 35.07 5.66
N ALA A 305 10.74 34.04 6.18
CA ALA A 305 11.21 32.91 5.38
C ALA A 305 10.05 32.04 4.87
N ALA A 306 8.90 32.04 5.56
CA ALA A 306 7.73 31.28 5.16
C ALA A 306 7.16 31.74 3.79
N SER A 307 7.16 33.05 3.54
CA SER A 307 6.68 33.62 2.26
C SER A 307 7.57 33.22 1.06
N LEU A 308 8.83 32.88 1.30
CA LEU A 308 9.74 32.40 0.24
C LEU A 308 9.36 31.00 -0.26
N LEU A 309 8.56 30.24 0.51
CA LEU A 309 8.11 28.89 0.15
C LEU A 309 6.75 28.86 -0.56
N GLU A 310 6.00 29.95 -0.55
CA GLU A 310 4.71 30.04 -1.26
C GLU A 310 4.80 29.79 -2.78
N PRO A 311 5.85 30.25 -3.49
CA PRO A 311 6.02 29.91 -4.90
C PRO A 311 6.19 28.41 -5.14
N LEU A 312 6.83 27.68 -4.21
CA LEU A 312 6.98 26.24 -4.29
C LEU A 312 5.63 25.53 -4.13
N LEU A 313 4.79 25.95 -3.18
CA LEU A 313 3.42 25.43 -3.07
C LEU A 313 2.62 25.65 -4.35
N LYS A 314 2.63 26.88 -4.88
CA LYS A 314 1.94 27.21 -6.15
C LYS A 314 2.45 26.35 -7.31
N HIS A 315 3.76 26.06 -7.36
CA HIS A 315 4.30 25.16 -8.36
C HIS A 315 3.77 23.73 -8.21
N VAL A 316 3.73 23.20 -6.99
CA VAL A 316 3.18 21.86 -6.74
C VAL A 316 1.69 21.80 -7.08
N ASP A 317 0.90 22.80 -6.70
CA ASP A 317 -0.54 22.87 -6.98
C ASP A 317 -0.84 22.89 -8.49
N ARG A 318 -0.03 23.58 -9.30
CA ARG A 318 -0.19 23.61 -10.77
C ARG A 318 -0.14 22.22 -11.42
N ASN A 319 0.58 21.26 -10.83
CA ASN A 319 0.63 19.89 -11.35
C ASN A 319 -0.70 19.14 -11.24
N PHE A 320 -1.69 19.69 -10.53
CA PHE A 320 -3.01 19.09 -10.33
C PHE A 320 -4.15 19.87 -10.99
N ALA A 321 -3.98 21.17 -11.20
CA ALA A 321 -5.02 22.04 -11.77
C ALA A 321 -5.46 21.63 -13.19
N ASP A 322 -4.56 21.04 -13.99
CA ASP A 322 -4.80 20.71 -15.40
C ASP A 322 -5.41 19.30 -15.63
N VAL A 323 -5.85 18.59 -14.58
CA VAL A 323 -6.22 17.16 -14.69
C VAL A 323 -7.73 16.94 -14.51
N LYS A 324 -8.39 16.42 -15.56
CA LYS A 324 -9.83 16.06 -15.53
C LYS A 324 -10.19 15.03 -14.45
N THR A 325 -9.29 14.08 -14.18
CA THR A 325 -9.46 13.04 -13.16
C THR A 325 -8.25 13.03 -12.23
N PRO A 326 -8.35 13.61 -11.03
CA PRO A 326 -7.22 13.74 -10.12
C PRO A 326 -6.92 12.42 -9.39
N ASN A 327 -6.78 11.32 -10.12
CA ASN A 327 -6.45 10.03 -9.53
C ASN A 327 -5.01 10.07 -8.99
N VAL A 328 -4.87 9.69 -7.73
CA VAL A 328 -3.59 9.55 -7.04
C VAL A 328 -3.21 8.09 -6.99
N TYR A 329 -1.91 7.79 -6.98
CA TYR A 329 -1.43 6.42 -6.80
C TYR A 329 -1.74 5.92 -5.39
N TYR A 330 -2.16 4.67 -5.29
CA TYR A 330 -2.44 4.00 -4.02
C TYR A 330 -1.83 2.61 -4.05
N MET A 331 -1.57 2.06 -2.87
CA MET A 331 -1.30 0.63 -2.77
C MET A 331 -2.59 -0.11 -3.18
N ALA A 332 -2.49 -1.02 -4.14
CA ALA A 332 -3.64 -1.84 -4.53
C ALA A 332 -4.09 -2.77 -3.40
N THR A 333 -3.14 -3.19 -2.56
CA THR A 333 -3.35 -3.93 -1.32
C THR A 333 -2.38 -3.42 -0.25
N ALA A 334 -2.78 -3.38 1.02
CA ALA A 334 -1.89 -2.99 2.13
C ALA A 334 -0.86 -4.08 2.45
N MET A 335 -1.16 -5.33 2.12
CA MET A 335 -0.23 -6.46 2.09
C MET A 335 -0.61 -7.38 0.92
N PRO A 336 0.34 -8.17 0.36
CA PRO A 336 0.02 -9.12 -0.70
C PRO A 336 -1.04 -10.15 -0.28
N LEU A 337 -1.86 -10.58 -1.24
CA LEU A 337 -2.78 -11.70 -1.06
C LEU A 337 -2.02 -13.02 -1.18
N LYS A 338 -1.68 -13.63 -0.04
CA LYS A 338 -0.92 -14.89 0.05
C LYS A 338 -1.82 -16.11 -0.04
N VAL A 339 -3.03 -16.04 0.49
CA VAL A 339 -3.93 -17.18 0.56
C VAL A 339 -4.93 -17.12 -0.58
N LYS A 340 -4.76 -18.03 -1.55
CA LYS A 340 -5.74 -18.23 -2.61
C LYS A 340 -7.02 -18.77 -1.99
N THR A 341 -8.12 -18.11 -2.31
CA THR A 341 -9.45 -18.58 -1.96
C THR A 341 -9.69 -19.96 -2.58
N PRO A 342 -10.28 -20.93 -1.83
CA PRO A 342 -10.60 -22.24 -2.39
C PRO A 342 -11.41 -22.10 -3.69
N GLU A 343 -11.06 -22.90 -4.69
CA GLU A 343 -11.88 -23.04 -5.88
C GLU A 343 -13.12 -23.84 -5.50
N VAL A 344 -14.31 -23.26 -5.72
CA VAL A 344 -15.55 -24.01 -5.63
C VAL A 344 -15.54 -24.97 -6.82
N PRO A 345 -15.57 -26.30 -6.60
CA PRO A 345 -15.67 -27.23 -7.71
C PRO A 345 -16.96 -26.87 -8.44
N LYS A 346 -16.82 -26.34 -9.66
CA LYS A 346 -17.97 -26.07 -10.52
C LYS A 346 -18.74 -27.37 -10.58
N LYS A 347 -19.96 -27.37 -10.03
CA LYS A 347 -20.88 -28.50 -10.12
C LYS A 347 -21.02 -28.78 -11.61
N THR A 348 -20.31 -29.78 -12.11
CA THR A 348 -20.38 -30.19 -13.51
C THR A 348 -21.86 -30.44 -13.73
N SER A 349 -22.49 -29.60 -14.53
CA SER A 349 -23.90 -29.72 -14.90
C SER A 349 -24.03 -30.98 -15.73
N ALA A 350 -24.10 -32.11 -15.04
CA ALA A 350 -24.47 -33.40 -15.57
C ALA A 350 -25.98 -33.36 -15.82
N ASP A 351 -26.41 -32.61 -16.84
CA ASP A 351 -27.76 -32.69 -17.39
C ASP A 351 -27.95 -32.04 -18.77
N ASP A 352 -26.86 -31.76 -19.51
CA ASP A 352 -26.94 -31.39 -20.93
C ASP A 352 -26.48 -32.55 -21.85
N SER A 353 -26.75 -33.78 -21.41
CA SER A 353 -26.78 -34.94 -22.32
C SER A 353 -28.14 -34.99 -23.00
N SER A 354 -28.53 -33.92 -23.68
CA SER A 354 -29.58 -33.97 -24.69
C SER A 354 -29.08 -34.88 -25.81
N ALA A 355 -29.63 -36.08 -25.86
CA ALA A 355 -29.45 -37.03 -26.93
C ALA A 355 -29.85 -36.38 -28.27
N ASP A 356 -28.87 -35.86 -29.00
CA ASP A 356 -29.00 -35.53 -30.43
C ASP A 356 -29.06 -36.84 -31.21
N THR A 357 -30.25 -37.43 -31.24
CA THR A 357 -30.58 -38.58 -32.06
C THR A 357 -30.74 -38.08 -33.50
N ARG A 358 -29.63 -37.93 -34.24
CA ARG A 358 -29.71 -37.66 -35.68
C ARG A 358 -30.20 -38.91 -36.42
N PRO A 359 -31.30 -38.82 -37.20
CA PRO A 359 -31.71 -39.91 -38.07
C PRO A 359 -30.91 -39.87 -39.39
N GLY A 360 -30.18 -40.97 -39.66
CA GLY A 360 -29.95 -41.52 -41.00
C GLY A 360 -29.20 -40.66 -42.01
N GLU A 361 -27.87 -40.80 -42.05
CA GLU A 361 -27.09 -40.50 -43.25
C GLU A 361 -26.76 -41.84 -43.96
N PRO A 362 -27.18 -42.06 -45.23
CA PRO A 362 -26.94 -43.30 -45.94
C PRO A 362 -25.46 -43.41 -46.39
N PRO A 363 -24.92 -44.64 -46.49
CA PRO A 363 -23.52 -44.88 -46.78
C PRO A 363 -23.14 -44.43 -48.19
N ALA A 364 -22.14 -43.55 -48.28
CA ALA A 364 -21.53 -43.14 -49.53
C ALA A 364 -20.82 -44.34 -50.20
N ARG A 365 -21.15 -44.54 -51.48
CA ARG A 365 -20.58 -45.55 -52.37
C ARG A 365 -19.07 -45.42 -52.49
N ALA A 366 -18.41 -46.59 -52.42
CA ALA A 366 -17.04 -46.79 -52.86
C ALA A 366 -16.87 -46.37 -54.32
N ALA A 367 -15.86 -45.53 -54.59
CA ALA A 367 -15.31 -45.34 -55.92
C ALA A 367 -13.91 -45.95 -55.95
N SER A 368 -13.78 -47.00 -56.76
CA SER A 368 -12.54 -47.67 -57.10
C SER A 368 -11.79 -46.92 -58.22
N SER A 369 -10.48 -47.07 -58.19
CA SER A 369 -9.57 -47.31 -59.33
C SER A 369 -9.43 -46.30 -60.49
N GLY A 370 -8.17 -46.00 -60.79
CA GLY A 370 -7.66 -45.55 -62.11
C GLY A 370 -6.54 -44.52 -61.91
N ALA A 371 -5.25 -44.91 -62.02
CA ALA A 371 -4.43 -44.86 -63.25
C ALA A 371 -4.16 -43.39 -63.67
N GLU A 372 -2.95 -42.87 -63.84
CA GLU A 372 -1.61 -43.38 -64.19
C GLU A 372 -0.51 -42.61 -63.46
#